data_AF-A0A8B8DN87-F1
#
_entry.id   AF-A0A8B8DN87-F1
#
_cell.length_a   1.000
_cell.length_b   1.000
_cell.length_c   1.000
_cell.angle_alpha   90.00
_cell.angle_beta   90.00
_cell.angle_gamma   90.00
#
_symmetry.space_group_name_H-M   'P 1'
#
loop_
_entity.id
_entity.type
_entity.pdbx_description
1 polymer ?
#
loop_
_entity_poly.entity_id
_entity_poly.type
_entity_poly.pdbx_seq_one_letter_code
_entity_poly.pdbx_strand_id
1 'polypeptide(L)'
;MMQKSIGSRFLDVFAYAPGSLRKNVYSLPANVLMICTLLCRCVSVGYFVMGLVWKYHTGVIDDSWIRILNRLWIGNLRLGATINGLVLTSVCLFPFYIVSGSFGLMGIFCRKRTFLTLYMVSLLLFLVTDMVLIALFAVLLDNVKSSSLAEKFQNLYEMEYRSYDVDVKGAHTDWMRMFQTLGCCGVTSNYGSPFCSGYERNTCWSKFSDIMTTYCSAYITLAILSFVLQILQLSFCDTIYSQVSGTKLPLAFARSCLSEIQCSWKRSWESTLANIWRLFLCVPAVAFIVLGSILLNDEQMTGHYVYPIYIRLYVLGVNYTDVINWFGRILITLGAVDMTLHVVNMILDAALPESRSRNILRHHVLTLNGGFMRLTLGRHAHFAQFSSYKSKITVNKFVFLNCIMLLVKIIWSCMCIQLVIKMGDDLRIKMAYLLRRYYPYSGSAWMFLFGELQCCGITSSDDICSFGVTSCSFVPFTCCHTLEQTPLYPIDNLYTVAYTNDCIKTGCLPRMLEIFKFYTTGFFVVMSFSIILAILVILFAGLQLRSIYLIQKKESTPSKDDAAENKKAKREKLPIKCLMYCKSYPSRIIMLISSISCTICGFTFLTEGIALAFDKVFDHRI
;
A
#
# COMPACT_ATOMS: atom_id res chain seq x y z
N MET A 1 -48.44 -32.01 -1.40
CA MET A 1 -47.58 -30.83 -1.14
C MET A 1 -46.23 -31.05 -1.81
N MET A 2 -45.97 -30.39 -2.95
CA MET A 2 -44.68 -30.48 -3.65
C MET A 2 -43.85 -29.24 -3.34
N GLN A 3 -42.74 -29.46 -2.63
CA GLN A 3 -41.75 -28.45 -2.26
C GLN A 3 -40.98 -28.05 -3.51
N LYS A 4 -41.39 -26.95 -4.16
CA LYS A 4 -40.69 -26.37 -5.31
C LYS A 4 -39.33 -25.84 -4.85
N SER A 5 -38.28 -26.56 -5.28
CA SER A 5 -36.86 -26.22 -5.14
C SER A 5 -36.58 -24.74 -5.43
N ILE A 6 -35.95 -24.07 -4.48
CA ILE A 6 -35.51 -22.67 -4.54
C ILE A 6 -34.41 -22.46 -5.61
N GLY A 7 -33.80 -23.53 -6.12
CA GLY A 7 -32.69 -23.46 -7.07
C GLY A 7 -33.04 -22.99 -8.48
N SER A 8 -34.29 -23.14 -8.95
CA SER A 8 -34.63 -22.80 -10.35
C SER A 8 -34.85 -21.29 -10.58
N ARG A 9 -35.19 -20.53 -9.53
CA ARG A 9 -35.60 -19.12 -9.68
C ARG A 9 -34.45 -18.18 -10.06
N PHE A 10 -33.21 -18.52 -9.72
CA PHE A 10 -32.06 -17.69 -10.10
C PHE A 10 -31.74 -17.78 -11.60
N LEU A 11 -32.04 -18.91 -12.23
CA LEU A 11 -31.88 -19.12 -13.67
C LEU A 11 -33.02 -18.49 -14.48
N ASP A 12 -34.25 -18.48 -13.94
CA ASP A 12 -35.41 -17.87 -14.61
C ASP A 12 -35.29 -16.34 -14.76
N VAL A 13 -34.53 -15.67 -13.87
CA VAL A 13 -34.22 -14.23 -13.98
C VAL A 13 -33.40 -13.93 -15.25
N PHE A 14 -32.59 -14.89 -15.73
CA PHE A 14 -31.87 -14.75 -17.00
C PHE A 14 -32.71 -15.14 -18.22
N ALA A 15 -33.70 -16.01 -18.05
CA ALA A 15 -34.58 -16.46 -19.13
C ALA A 15 -35.67 -15.43 -19.52
N TYR A 16 -36.13 -14.62 -18.56
CA TYR A 16 -37.23 -13.66 -18.77
C TYR A 16 -36.80 -12.21 -19.03
N ALA A 17 -35.55 -11.97 -19.44
CA ALA A 17 -35.15 -10.65 -19.92
C ALA A 17 -35.92 -10.31 -21.22
N PRO A 18 -36.68 -9.19 -21.28
CA PRO A 18 -37.70 -8.96 -22.29
C PRO A 18 -37.15 -8.92 -23.72
N GLY A 19 -37.51 -9.96 -24.49
CA GLY A 19 -37.91 -10.04 -25.92
C GLY A 19 -37.19 -9.29 -27.04
N SER A 20 -36.46 -8.20 -26.81
CA SER A 20 -35.86 -7.38 -27.87
C SER A 20 -34.33 -7.44 -27.93
N LEU A 21 -33.70 -8.32 -27.15
CA LEU A 21 -32.26 -8.57 -27.21
C LEU A 21 -31.94 -9.47 -28.42
N ARG A 22 -31.84 -8.82 -29.58
CA ARG A 22 -31.18 -9.30 -30.80
C ARG A 22 -29.98 -10.20 -30.43
N LYS A 23 -30.08 -11.50 -30.74
CA LYS A 23 -29.05 -12.56 -30.62
C LYS A 23 -28.05 -12.32 -29.48
N ASN A 24 -28.29 -12.95 -28.32
CA ASN A 24 -27.27 -13.04 -27.26
C ASN A 24 -25.96 -13.57 -27.86
N VAL A 25 -24.99 -12.66 -28.02
CA VAL A 25 -23.68 -12.93 -28.65
C VAL A 25 -22.84 -13.89 -27.80
N TYR A 26 -23.15 -14.00 -26.51
CA TYR A 26 -22.49 -14.93 -25.60
C TYR A 26 -23.36 -16.15 -25.39
N SER A 27 -22.77 -17.33 -25.58
CA SER A 27 -23.37 -18.57 -25.13
C SER A 27 -23.53 -18.50 -23.61
N LEU A 28 -24.70 -18.92 -23.09
CA LEU A 28 -24.95 -19.02 -21.64
C LEU A 28 -23.79 -19.69 -20.87
N PRO A 29 -23.13 -20.76 -21.39
CA PRO A 29 -21.97 -21.37 -20.75
C PRO A 29 -20.80 -20.42 -20.54
N ALA A 30 -20.52 -19.50 -21.46
CA ALA A 30 -19.40 -18.56 -21.33
C ALA A 30 -19.63 -17.59 -20.17
N ASN A 31 -20.87 -17.10 -19.98
CA ASN A 31 -21.19 -16.23 -18.85
C ASN A 31 -21.12 -16.97 -17.51
N VAL A 32 -21.60 -18.22 -17.47
CA VAL A 32 -21.55 -19.06 -16.26
C VAL A 32 -20.10 -19.39 -15.89
N LEU A 33 -19.27 -19.79 -16.86
CA LEU A 33 -17.85 -20.08 -16.65
C LEU A 33 -17.08 -18.85 -16.15
N MET A 34 -17.47 -17.67 -16.63
CA MET A 34 -16.83 -16.41 -16.26
C MET A 34 -17.23 -15.95 -14.85
N ILE A 35 -18.51 -16.09 -14.48
CA ILE A 35 -18.96 -15.89 -13.10
C ILE A 35 -18.27 -16.89 -12.19
N CYS A 36 -18.15 -18.15 -12.62
CA CYS A 36 -17.44 -19.19 -11.87
C CYS A 36 -15.96 -18.83 -11.66
N THR A 37 -15.25 -18.38 -12.69
CA THR A 37 -13.86 -17.95 -12.58
C THR A 37 -13.69 -16.67 -11.76
N LEU A 38 -14.66 -15.75 -11.77
CA LEU A 38 -14.70 -14.60 -10.86
C LEU A 38 -14.97 -15.00 -9.41
N LEU A 39 -15.84 -15.98 -9.17
CA LEU A 39 -16.04 -16.57 -7.84
C LEU A 39 -14.80 -17.34 -7.36
N CYS A 40 -14.03 -17.96 -8.27
CA CYS A 40 -12.73 -18.52 -7.94
C CYS A 40 -11.72 -17.45 -7.47
N ARG A 41 -11.93 -16.14 -7.73
CA ARG A 41 -11.12 -15.10 -7.07
C ARG A 41 -11.39 -14.99 -5.59
N CYS A 42 -12.46 -15.58 -5.05
CA CYS A 42 -12.60 -15.75 -3.61
C CYS A 42 -11.46 -16.58 -3.01
N VAL A 43 -10.69 -17.34 -3.81
CA VAL A 43 -9.42 -17.95 -3.35
C VAL A 43 -8.42 -16.90 -2.86
N SER A 44 -8.47 -15.65 -3.36
CA SER A 44 -7.65 -14.55 -2.83
C SER A 44 -8.04 -14.12 -1.40
N VAL A 45 -9.26 -14.42 -0.96
CA VAL A 45 -9.65 -14.33 0.46
C VAL A 45 -8.79 -15.29 1.29
N GLY A 46 -8.34 -16.40 0.71
CA GLY A 46 -7.41 -17.34 1.32
C GLY A 46 -6.09 -16.68 1.73
N TYR A 47 -5.52 -15.76 0.92
CA TYR A 47 -4.33 -15.01 1.33
C TYR A 47 -4.58 -14.13 2.55
N PHE A 48 -5.71 -13.43 2.55
CA PHE A 48 -6.10 -12.59 3.67
C PHE A 48 -6.31 -13.41 4.94
N VAL A 49 -7.10 -14.49 4.85
CA VAL A 49 -7.38 -15.39 5.98
C VAL A 49 -6.09 -16.03 6.47
N MET A 50 -5.24 -16.53 5.59
CA MET A 50 -3.95 -17.10 5.99
C MET A 50 -3.03 -16.05 6.60
N GLY A 51 -3.08 -14.79 6.16
CA GLY A 51 -2.30 -13.69 6.73
C GLY A 51 -2.75 -13.35 8.13
N LEU A 52 -4.06 -13.29 8.34
CA LEU A 52 -4.66 -13.09 9.65
C LEU A 52 -4.43 -14.27 10.59
N VAL A 53 -4.62 -15.51 10.11
CA VAL A 53 -4.39 -16.72 10.90
C VAL A 53 -2.92 -16.80 11.28
N TRP A 54 -2.00 -16.53 10.37
CA TRP A 54 -0.58 -16.51 10.70
C TRP A 54 -0.26 -15.44 11.74
N LYS A 55 -0.76 -14.21 11.56
CA LYS A 55 -0.53 -13.11 12.51
C LYS A 55 -1.15 -13.34 13.88
N TYR A 56 -2.40 -13.79 13.95
CA TYR A 56 -3.17 -13.82 15.19
C TYR A 56 -3.26 -15.18 15.85
N HIS A 57 -3.32 -16.28 15.08
CA HIS A 57 -3.56 -17.60 15.64
C HIS A 57 -2.27 -18.31 16.06
N THR A 58 -1.16 -18.06 15.38
CA THR A 58 0.08 -18.80 15.67
C THR A 58 0.77 -18.30 16.93
N GLY A 59 0.58 -17.03 17.31
CA GLY A 59 1.42 -16.37 18.33
C GLY A 59 2.90 -16.31 17.97
N VAL A 60 3.29 -16.79 16.78
CA VAL A 60 4.68 -16.84 16.27
C VAL A 60 5.12 -15.49 15.72
N ILE A 61 4.16 -14.62 15.37
CA ILE A 61 4.41 -13.24 14.93
C ILE A 61 3.94 -12.27 16.03
N ASP A 62 4.36 -12.53 17.26
CA ASP A 62 4.29 -11.55 18.33
C ASP A 62 5.55 -10.66 18.31
N ASP A 63 5.47 -9.48 18.91
CA ASP A 63 6.57 -8.51 18.91
C ASP A 63 7.85 -9.11 19.53
N SER A 64 7.67 -9.97 20.54
CA SER A 64 8.74 -10.76 21.18
C SER A 64 9.50 -11.65 20.19
N TRP A 65 8.79 -12.36 19.31
CA TRP A 65 9.38 -13.21 18.29
C TRP A 65 10.06 -12.43 17.20
N ILE A 66 9.42 -11.35 16.72
CA ILE A 66 9.98 -10.51 15.67
C ILE A 66 11.33 -9.95 16.12
N ARG A 67 11.47 -9.55 17.40
CA ARG A 67 12.75 -9.11 17.97
C ARG A 67 13.83 -10.19 17.90
N ILE A 68 13.52 -11.42 18.35
CA ILE A 68 14.48 -12.54 18.30
C ILE A 68 14.84 -12.86 16.84
N LEU A 69 13.84 -12.98 15.96
CA LEU A 69 14.03 -13.29 14.55
C LEU A 69 14.73 -12.17 13.79
N ASN A 70 14.64 -10.91 14.22
CA ASN A 70 15.35 -9.79 13.59
C ASN A 70 16.86 -9.81 13.82
N ARG A 71 17.34 -10.56 14.82
CA ARG A 71 18.76 -10.85 15.02
C ARG A 71 19.29 -11.89 14.02
N LEU A 72 18.39 -12.63 13.36
CA LEU A 72 18.75 -13.54 12.29
C LEU A 72 18.71 -12.85 10.92
N TRP A 73 19.73 -13.15 10.11
CA TRP A 73 19.89 -12.62 8.76
C TRP A 73 19.74 -13.72 7.71
N ILE A 74 18.90 -13.47 6.71
CA ILE A 74 18.86 -14.22 5.44
C ILE A 74 19.41 -13.31 4.36
N GLY A 75 20.66 -13.55 3.97
CA GLY A 75 21.40 -12.61 3.12
C GLY A 75 21.50 -11.24 3.80
N ASN A 76 20.97 -10.20 3.15
CA ASN A 76 20.95 -8.83 3.66
C ASN A 76 19.63 -8.44 4.34
N LEU A 77 18.70 -9.38 4.53
CA LEU A 77 17.39 -9.12 5.08
C LEU A 77 17.28 -9.69 6.50
N ARG A 78 16.69 -8.92 7.42
CA ARG A 78 16.31 -9.41 8.74
C ARG A 78 15.12 -10.36 8.62
N LEU A 79 15.24 -11.55 9.21
CA LEU A 79 14.26 -12.62 9.06
C LEU A 79 12.88 -12.22 9.61
N GLY A 80 12.84 -11.69 10.83
CA GLY A 80 11.59 -11.26 11.48
C GLY A 80 10.82 -10.21 10.67
N ALA A 81 11.51 -9.17 10.21
CA ALA A 81 10.95 -8.11 9.39
C ALA A 81 10.48 -8.61 8.03
N THR A 82 11.18 -9.58 7.44
CA THR A 82 10.81 -10.19 6.16
C THR A 82 9.54 -11.03 6.31
N ILE A 83 9.43 -11.86 7.35
CA ILE A 83 8.22 -12.64 7.64
C ILE A 83 7.04 -11.69 7.88
N ASN A 84 7.20 -10.69 8.75
CA ASN A 84 6.15 -9.73 9.05
C ASN A 84 5.74 -8.92 7.82
N GLY A 85 6.71 -8.49 7.00
CA GLY A 85 6.48 -7.80 5.74
C GLY A 85 5.71 -8.65 4.73
N LEU A 86 6.04 -9.94 4.59
CA LEU A 86 5.32 -10.87 3.71
C LEU A 86 3.87 -11.08 4.18
N VAL A 87 3.66 -11.31 5.47
CA VAL A 87 2.32 -11.46 6.05
C VAL A 87 1.50 -10.20 5.89
N LEU A 88 2.06 -9.03 6.20
CA LEU A 88 1.38 -7.75 6.02
C LEU A 88 1.06 -7.48 4.55
N THR A 89 1.98 -7.78 3.63
CA THR A 89 1.75 -7.64 2.18
C THR A 89 0.57 -8.50 1.74
N SER A 90 0.47 -9.74 2.22
CA SER A 90 -0.65 -10.62 1.88
C SER A 90 -2.01 -10.06 2.32
N VAL A 91 -2.07 -9.44 3.51
CA VAL A 91 -3.28 -8.77 4.04
C VAL A 91 -3.60 -7.52 3.21
N CYS A 92 -2.58 -6.74 2.86
CA CYS A 92 -2.73 -5.51 2.07
C CYS A 92 -3.15 -5.76 0.62
N LEU A 93 -2.87 -6.93 0.03
CA LEU A 93 -3.28 -7.25 -1.34
C LEU A 93 -4.78 -7.49 -1.49
N PHE A 94 -5.47 -7.84 -0.40
CA PHE A 94 -6.88 -8.24 -0.45
C PHE A 94 -7.84 -7.13 -0.97
N PRO A 95 -7.78 -5.87 -0.50
CA PRO A 95 -8.56 -4.79 -1.07
C PRO A 95 -8.31 -4.58 -2.57
N PHE A 96 -7.07 -4.73 -3.03
CA PHE A 96 -6.73 -4.59 -4.44
C PHE A 96 -7.36 -5.71 -5.29
N TYR A 97 -7.37 -6.95 -4.77
CA TYR A 97 -8.06 -8.07 -5.42
C TYR A 97 -9.57 -7.82 -5.57
N ILE A 98 -10.23 -7.27 -4.54
CA ILE A 98 -11.65 -6.91 -4.59
C ILE A 98 -11.90 -5.83 -5.65
N VAL A 99 -11.12 -4.73 -5.62
CA VAL A 99 -11.28 -3.63 -6.58
C VAL A 99 -11.07 -4.12 -8.00
N SER A 100 -10.02 -4.92 -8.24
CA SER A 100 -9.79 -5.54 -9.54
C SER A 100 -10.93 -6.46 -9.97
N GLY A 101 -11.41 -7.33 -9.09
CA GLY A 101 -12.56 -8.21 -9.37
C GLY A 101 -13.81 -7.42 -9.76
N SER A 102 -14.04 -6.27 -9.12
CA SER A 102 -15.15 -5.38 -9.46
C SER A 102 -15.03 -4.80 -10.88
N PHE A 103 -13.82 -4.47 -11.34
CA PHE A 103 -13.59 -4.05 -12.73
C PHE A 103 -13.88 -5.18 -13.72
N GLY A 104 -13.53 -6.42 -13.37
CA GLY A 104 -13.89 -7.60 -14.14
C GLY A 104 -15.41 -7.68 -14.31
N LEU A 105 -16.15 -7.77 -13.20
CA LEU A 105 -17.62 -7.83 -13.19
C LEU A 105 -18.24 -6.67 -13.99
N MET A 106 -17.79 -5.43 -13.77
CA MET A 106 -18.29 -4.27 -14.48
C MET A 106 -17.98 -4.32 -15.98
N GLY A 107 -16.79 -4.78 -16.37
CA GLY A 107 -16.42 -4.94 -17.79
C GLY A 107 -17.33 -5.89 -18.52
N ILE A 108 -17.67 -7.00 -17.86
CA ILE A 108 -18.51 -8.07 -18.39
C ILE A 108 -19.97 -7.63 -18.48
N PHE A 109 -20.56 -7.17 -17.37
CA PHE A 109 -21.97 -6.78 -17.33
C PHE A 109 -22.25 -5.51 -18.13
N CYS A 110 -21.37 -4.51 -18.04
CA CYS A 110 -21.55 -3.27 -18.80
C CYS A 110 -21.12 -3.40 -20.27
N ARG A 111 -20.45 -4.50 -20.65
CA ARG A 111 -19.83 -4.72 -21.97
C ARG A 111 -18.96 -3.54 -22.39
N LYS A 112 -18.17 -3.02 -21.46
CA LYS A 112 -17.32 -1.84 -21.67
C LYS A 112 -15.87 -2.28 -21.80
N ARG A 113 -15.28 -2.05 -22.97
CA ARG A 113 -13.88 -2.39 -23.28
C ARG A 113 -12.91 -1.84 -22.24
N THR A 114 -13.10 -0.60 -21.80
CA THR A 114 -12.24 0.07 -20.82
C THR A 114 -12.11 -0.70 -19.51
N PHE A 115 -13.21 -1.17 -18.94
CA PHE A 115 -13.19 -1.94 -17.69
C PHE A 115 -12.56 -3.33 -17.88
N LEU A 116 -12.80 -3.99 -19.02
CA LEU A 116 -12.08 -5.23 -19.38
C LEU A 116 -10.57 -4.99 -19.51
N THR A 117 -10.14 -3.90 -20.16
CA THR A 117 -8.71 -3.57 -20.28
C THR A 117 -8.08 -3.29 -18.92
N LEU A 118 -8.74 -2.51 -18.06
CA LEU A 118 -8.25 -2.26 -16.69
C LEU A 118 -8.15 -3.55 -15.88
N TYR A 119 -9.13 -4.45 -16.03
CA TYR A 119 -9.09 -5.76 -15.39
C TYR A 119 -7.92 -6.62 -15.89
N MET A 120 -7.68 -6.67 -17.20
CA MET A 120 -6.54 -7.38 -17.80
C MET A 120 -5.18 -6.83 -17.33
N VAL A 121 -5.03 -5.50 -17.26
CA VAL A 121 -3.80 -4.87 -16.73
C VAL A 121 -3.61 -5.22 -15.25
N SER A 122 -4.69 -5.18 -14.47
CA SER A 122 -4.64 -5.57 -13.06
C SER A 122 -4.26 -7.05 -12.89
N LEU A 123 -4.82 -7.95 -13.71
CA LEU A 123 -4.46 -9.37 -13.75
C LEU A 123 -2.96 -9.57 -14.01
N LEU A 124 -2.38 -8.85 -14.97
CA LEU A 124 -0.94 -8.92 -15.26
C LEU A 124 -0.09 -8.43 -14.08
N LEU A 125 -0.50 -7.36 -13.39
CA LEU A 125 0.20 -6.87 -12.19
C LEU A 125 0.15 -7.90 -11.05
N PHE A 126 -0.99 -8.56 -10.84
CA PHE A 126 -1.10 -9.62 -9.85
C PHE A 126 -0.27 -10.86 -10.21
N LEU A 127 -0.18 -11.22 -11.50
CA LEU A 127 0.68 -12.32 -11.94
C LEU A 127 2.15 -12.05 -11.58
N VAL A 128 2.63 -10.82 -11.82
CA VAL A 128 3.99 -10.42 -11.43
C VAL A 128 4.16 -10.45 -9.91
N THR A 129 3.15 -9.97 -9.17
CA THR A 129 3.18 -9.96 -7.69
C THR A 129 3.21 -11.38 -7.12
N ASP A 130 2.37 -12.28 -7.61
CA ASP A 130 2.32 -13.68 -7.20
C ASP A 130 3.65 -14.39 -7.51
N MET A 131 4.29 -14.11 -8.66
CA MET A 131 5.63 -14.63 -8.97
C MET A 131 6.69 -14.19 -7.96
N VAL A 132 6.68 -12.90 -7.56
CA VAL A 132 7.60 -12.38 -6.54
C VAL A 132 7.32 -13.03 -5.19
N LEU A 133 6.05 -13.16 -4.79
CA LEU A 133 5.67 -13.81 -3.54
C LEU A 133 6.10 -15.28 -3.51
N ILE A 134 5.86 -16.03 -4.60
CA ILE A 134 6.30 -17.44 -4.71
C ILE A 134 7.81 -17.53 -4.53
N ALA A 135 8.59 -16.66 -5.20
CA ALA A 135 10.04 -16.65 -5.08
C ALA A 135 10.49 -16.34 -3.64
N LEU A 136 9.92 -15.31 -3.00
CA LEU A 136 10.27 -14.93 -1.63
C LEU A 136 9.92 -16.02 -0.62
N PHE A 137 8.72 -16.63 -0.72
CA PHE A 137 8.34 -17.73 0.14
C PHE A 137 9.17 -18.99 -0.09
N ALA A 138 9.57 -19.27 -1.33
CA ALA A 138 10.46 -20.39 -1.63
C ALA A 138 11.85 -20.20 -0.99
N VAL A 139 12.42 -19.00 -1.12
CA VAL A 139 13.69 -18.64 -0.45
C VAL A 139 13.55 -18.75 1.07
N LEU A 140 12.48 -18.22 1.65
CA LEU A 140 12.23 -18.32 3.08
C LEU A 140 12.11 -19.78 3.54
N LEU A 141 11.37 -20.60 2.80
CA LEU A 141 11.17 -22.02 3.10
C LEU A 141 12.49 -22.81 3.07
N ASP A 142 13.34 -22.56 2.08
CA ASP A 142 14.65 -23.21 1.95
C ASP A 142 15.56 -22.85 3.14
N ASN A 143 15.62 -21.57 3.49
CA ASN A 143 16.42 -21.10 4.62
C ASN A 143 15.92 -21.61 5.96
N VAL A 144 14.60 -21.68 6.18
CA VAL A 144 13.99 -22.21 7.43
C VAL A 144 14.28 -23.70 7.63
N LYS A 145 14.42 -24.46 6.54
CA LYS A 145 14.79 -25.88 6.59
C LYS A 145 16.30 -26.10 6.72
N SER A 146 17.10 -25.08 6.47
CA SER A 146 18.56 -25.21 6.55
C SER A 146 19.04 -25.42 7.99
N SER A 147 19.97 -26.35 8.17
CA SER A 147 20.64 -26.58 9.46
C SER A 147 21.47 -25.37 9.90
N SER A 148 21.96 -24.56 8.95
CA SER A 148 22.73 -23.35 9.24
C SER A 148 21.92 -22.31 10.01
N LEU A 149 20.64 -22.12 9.67
CA LEU A 149 19.79 -21.17 10.39
C LEU A 149 19.47 -21.68 11.79
N ALA A 150 19.28 -23.00 11.94
CA ALA A 150 19.09 -23.65 13.23
C ALA A 150 20.29 -23.46 14.16
N GLU A 151 21.51 -23.62 13.63
CA GLU A 151 22.76 -23.43 14.36
C GLU A 151 22.94 -21.97 14.79
N LYS A 152 22.70 -21.00 13.90
CA LYS A 152 22.72 -19.57 14.24
C LYS A 152 21.72 -19.23 15.34
N PHE A 153 20.53 -19.84 15.29
CA PHE A 153 19.49 -19.64 16.29
C PHE A 153 19.86 -20.25 17.64
N GLN A 154 20.49 -21.44 17.65
CA GLN A 154 21.07 -22.05 18.86
C GLN A 154 22.17 -21.18 19.47
N ASN A 155 23.10 -20.69 18.64
CA ASN A 155 24.21 -19.84 19.09
C ASN A 155 23.69 -18.53 19.70
N LEU A 156 22.64 -17.95 19.11
CA LEU A 156 21.98 -16.76 19.65
C LEU A 156 21.38 -17.04 21.03
N TYR A 157 20.69 -18.17 21.19
CA TYR A 157 20.12 -18.58 22.47
C TYR A 157 21.21 -18.86 23.53
N GLU A 158 22.27 -19.59 23.18
CA GLU A 158 23.36 -19.89 24.13
C GLU A 158 24.10 -18.64 24.58
N MET A 159 24.28 -17.69 23.67
CA MET A 159 24.89 -16.39 23.99
C MET A 159 24.04 -15.64 25.01
N GLU A 160 22.71 -15.60 24.80
CA GLU A 160 21.79 -14.91 25.72
C GLU A 160 21.62 -15.65 27.05
N TYR A 161 21.49 -16.99 27.02
CA TYR A 161 21.22 -17.81 28.21
C TYR A 161 22.43 -17.91 29.15
N ARG A 162 23.66 -17.91 28.61
CA ARG A 162 24.86 -17.88 29.45
C ARG A 162 25.03 -16.56 30.19
N SER A 163 24.26 -15.54 29.82
CA SER A 163 24.09 -14.38 30.67
C SER A 163 23.11 -14.64 31.80
N TYR A 164 23.63 -15.04 32.94
CA TYR A 164 22.80 -15.31 34.10
C TYR A 164 22.41 -14.07 34.91
N ASP A 165 22.97 -12.89 34.60
CA ASP A 165 23.07 -11.85 35.63
C ASP A 165 22.18 -10.61 35.40
N VAL A 166 21.79 -10.24 34.16
CA VAL A 166 20.61 -9.38 33.91
C VAL A 166 19.94 -9.76 32.60
N ASP A 167 18.62 -9.82 32.63
CA ASP A 167 17.77 -9.94 31.44
C ASP A 167 17.89 -8.69 30.54
N VAL A 168 18.90 -8.67 29.67
CA VAL A 168 19.15 -7.55 28.76
C VAL A 168 17.97 -7.43 27.79
N LYS A 169 17.19 -6.37 27.97
CA LYS A 169 15.99 -6.03 27.18
C LYS A 169 14.78 -6.96 27.29
N GLY A 170 14.71 -7.81 28.31
CA GLY A 170 13.65 -8.81 28.37
C GLY A 170 13.85 -9.95 27.37
N ALA A 171 15.06 -10.12 26.83
CA ALA A 171 15.34 -11.19 25.88
C ALA A 171 15.10 -12.58 26.50
N HIS A 172 15.44 -12.77 27.79
CA HIS A 172 15.10 -14.00 28.49
C HIS A 172 13.58 -14.17 28.57
N THR A 173 12.83 -13.11 28.93
CA THR A 173 11.37 -13.18 28.91
C THR A 173 10.79 -13.45 27.52
N ASP A 174 11.39 -12.91 26.46
CA ASP A 174 10.97 -13.14 25.07
C ASP A 174 11.23 -14.60 24.66
N TRP A 175 12.41 -15.16 24.97
CA TRP A 175 12.72 -16.58 24.74
C TRP A 175 11.80 -17.50 25.54
N MET A 176 11.56 -17.20 26.81
CA MET A 176 10.66 -17.99 27.66
C MET A 176 9.22 -17.93 27.14
N ARG A 177 8.75 -16.76 26.70
CA ARG A 177 7.45 -16.60 26.06
C ARG A 177 7.39 -17.38 24.75
N MET A 178 8.46 -17.39 23.97
CA MET A 178 8.57 -18.19 22.74
C MET A 178 8.41 -19.69 23.04
N PHE A 179 9.13 -20.20 24.03
CA PHE A 179 9.08 -21.60 24.44
C PHE A 179 7.69 -22.00 24.96
N GLN A 180 7.07 -21.15 25.77
CA GLN A 180 5.71 -21.35 26.28
C GLN A 180 4.68 -21.37 25.14
N THR A 181 4.75 -20.41 24.20
CA THR A 181 3.81 -20.32 23.07
C THR A 181 3.92 -21.53 22.14
N LEU A 182 5.13 -22.04 21.90
CA LEU A 182 5.33 -23.26 21.10
C LEU A 182 5.09 -24.56 21.87
N GLY A 183 5.06 -24.51 23.20
CA GLY A 183 5.03 -25.69 24.06
C GLY A 183 6.20 -26.62 23.79
N CYS A 184 7.42 -26.08 23.71
CA CYS A 184 8.65 -26.80 23.40
C CYS A 184 9.73 -26.53 24.45
N CYS A 185 10.81 -27.32 24.41
CA CYS A 185 11.97 -27.11 25.26
C CYS A 185 13.28 -27.11 24.48
N GLY A 186 14.13 -26.12 24.75
CA GLY A 186 15.45 -26.02 24.16
C GLY A 186 15.40 -25.68 22.67
N VAL A 187 16.47 -25.11 22.13
CA VAL A 187 16.44 -24.59 20.76
C VAL A 187 16.68 -25.70 19.73
N THR A 188 17.84 -26.34 19.70
CA THR A 188 18.12 -27.50 18.82
C THR A 188 18.32 -28.82 19.56
N SER A 189 18.47 -28.79 20.89
CA SER A 189 18.56 -29.98 21.72
C SER A 189 17.73 -29.82 23.01
N ASN A 190 17.28 -30.95 23.57
CA ASN A 190 16.52 -30.97 24.82
C ASN A 190 17.41 -30.76 26.06
N TYR A 191 18.72 -30.65 25.88
CA TYR A 191 19.67 -30.42 26.96
C TYR A 191 19.83 -28.92 27.16
N GLY A 192 19.35 -28.37 28.29
CA GLY A 192 19.87 -27.08 28.73
C GLY A 192 18.97 -26.15 29.54
N SER A 193 17.67 -26.42 29.73
CA SER A 193 16.82 -25.50 30.51
C SER A 193 16.13 -26.20 31.68
N PRO A 194 16.42 -25.82 32.95
CA PRO A 194 15.74 -26.35 34.13
C PRO A 194 14.24 -26.01 34.15
N PHE A 195 13.81 -25.03 33.33
CA PHE A 195 12.42 -24.60 33.19
C PHE A 195 11.55 -25.54 32.35
N CYS A 196 12.13 -26.59 31.78
CA CYS A 196 11.43 -27.53 30.91
C CYS A 196 10.81 -28.75 31.60
N SER A 197 10.75 -28.76 32.94
CA SER A 197 10.13 -29.85 33.70
C SER A 197 8.60 -29.86 33.49
N GLY A 198 8.15 -30.47 32.39
CA GLY A 198 6.72 -30.61 32.08
C GLY A 198 6.32 -30.46 30.61
N TYR A 199 7.24 -30.06 29.72
CA TYR A 199 6.95 -29.91 28.29
C TYR A 199 7.34 -31.15 27.47
N GLU A 200 6.68 -31.35 26.33
CA GLU A 200 7.07 -32.37 25.35
C GLU A 200 8.54 -32.21 24.94
N ARG A 201 9.26 -33.33 24.75
CA ARG A 201 10.69 -33.38 24.37
C ARG A 201 10.97 -32.93 22.93
N ASN A 202 10.15 -32.06 22.35
CA ASN A 202 10.36 -31.51 21.01
C ASN A 202 11.14 -30.20 21.12
N THR A 203 12.16 -30.06 20.28
CA THR A 203 12.98 -28.85 20.23
C THR A 203 12.19 -27.70 19.63
N CYS A 204 12.40 -26.49 20.14
CA CYS A 204 11.68 -25.31 19.72
C CYS A 204 11.95 -24.95 18.26
N TRP A 205 13.17 -25.20 17.77
CA TRP A 205 13.47 -25.04 16.35
C TRP A 205 12.66 -26.00 15.47
N SER A 206 12.51 -27.27 15.88
CA SER A 206 11.70 -28.23 15.11
C SER A 206 10.26 -27.74 15.02
N LYS A 207 9.62 -27.42 16.16
CA LYS A 207 8.23 -26.92 16.16
C LYS A 207 8.09 -25.63 15.34
N PHE A 208 9.02 -24.69 15.49
CA PHE A 208 9.02 -23.45 14.70
C PHE A 208 9.18 -23.72 13.20
N SER A 209 10.18 -24.50 12.81
CA SER A 209 10.47 -24.83 11.42
C SER A 209 9.31 -25.59 10.77
N ASP A 210 8.64 -26.49 11.51
CA ASP A 210 7.47 -27.22 11.05
C ASP A 210 6.26 -26.29 10.83
N ILE A 211 6.00 -25.38 11.78
CA ILE A 211 4.96 -24.36 11.67
C ILE A 211 5.23 -23.47 10.45
N MET A 212 6.43 -22.89 10.38
CA MET A 212 6.84 -22.02 9.27
C MET A 212 6.80 -22.74 7.93
N THR A 213 7.24 -24.00 7.86
CA THR A 213 7.17 -24.84 6.67
C THR A 213 5.73 -25.05 6.23
N THR A 214 4.82 -25.33 7.18
CA THR A 214 3.40 -25.52 6.90
C THR A 214 2.77 -24.24 6.35
N TYR A 215 3.02 -23.09 6.96
CA TYR A 215 2.50 -21.81 6.46
C TYR A 215 3.11 -21.43 5.12
N CYS A 216 4.44 -21.42 4.97
CA CYS A 216 5.11 -21.09 3.70
C CYS A 216 4.65 -22.01 2.55
N SER A 217 4.54 -23.32 2.80
CA SER A 217 4.07 -24.28 1.78
C SER A 217 2.60 -24.06 1.42
N ALA A 218 1.73 -23.74 2.38
CA ALA A 218 0.34 -23.39 2.11
C ALA A 218 0.25 -22.09 1.30
N TYR A 219 1.07 -21.08 1.61
CA TYR A 219 1.16 -19.83 0.84
C TYR A 219 1.62 -20.05 -0.58
N ILE A 220 2.70 -20.82 -0.79
CA ILE A 220 3.20 -21.17 -2.12
C ILE A 220 2.10 -21.90 -2.90
N THR A 221 1.41 -22.85 -2.27
CA THR A 221 0.31 -23.61 -2.91
C THR A 221 -0.83 -22.69 -3.33
N LEU A 222 -1.29 -21.80 -2.43
CA LEU A 222 -2.31 -20.80 -2.74
C LEU A 222 -1.86 -19.84 -3.83
N ALA A 223 -0.58 -19.47 -3.85
CA ALA A 223 -0.02 -18.58 -4.85
C ALA A 223 0.10 -19.21 -6.22
N ILE A 224 0.51 -20.48 -6.31
CA ILE A 224 0.49 -21.23 -7.56
C ILE A 224 -0.94 -21.39 -8.06
N LEU A 225 -1.90 -21.71 -7.18
CA LEU A 225 -3.30 -21.82 -7.55
C LEU A 225 -3.87 -20.48 -8.05
N SER A 226 -3.58 -19.38 -7.34
CA SER A 226 -3.93 -18.01 -7.73
C SER A 226 -3.34 -17.67 -9.10
N PHE A 227 -2.06 -17.93 -9.31
CA PHE A 227 -1.34 -17.69 -10.55
C PHE A 227 -1.99 -18.42 -11.74
N VAL A 228 -2.30 -19.71 -11.58
CA VAL A 228 -2.99 -20.51 -12.62
C VAL A 228 -4.40 -19.94 -12.90
N LEU A 229 -5.17 -19.61 -11.87
CA LEU A 229 -6.49 -19.02 -12.02
C LEU A 229 -6.43 -17.65 -12.73
N GLN A 230 -5.42 -16.84 -12.47
CA GLN A 230 -5.21 -15.56 -13.12
C GLN A 230 -4.86 -15.71 -14.60
N ILE A 231 -4.01 -16.69 -14.97
CA ILE A 231 -3.74 -17.00 -16.38
C ILE A 231 -5.04 -17.39 -17.09
N LEU A 232 -5.84 -18.29 -16.49
CA LEU A 232 -7.13 -18.69 -17.06
C LEU A 232 -8.08 -17.48 -17.22
N GLN A 233 -8.19 -16.64 -16.20
CA GLN A 233 -8.99 -15.41 -16.23
C GLN A 233 -8.53 -14.45 -17.34
N LEU A 234 -7.21 -14.30 -17.51
CA LEU A 234 -6.62 -13.48 -18.56
C LEU A 234 -6.98 -14.03 -19.95
N SER A 235 -6.88 -15.36 -20.16
CA SER A 235 -7.28 -16.01 -21.42
C SER A 235 -8.77 -15.84 -21.72
N PHE A 236 -9.64 -15.98 -20.72
CA PHE A 236 -11.07 -15.74 -20.90
C PHE A 236 -11.37 -14.28 -21.21
N CYS A 237 -10.74 -13.36 -20.49
CA CYS A 237 -10.93 -11.93 -20.71
C CYS A 237 -10.43 -11.49 -22.09
N ASP A 238 -9.34 -12.06 -22.61
CA ASP A 238 -8.93 -11.84 -24.02
C ASP A 238 -9.98 -12.37 -25.00
N THR A 239 -10.54 -13.56 -24.75
CA THR A 239 -11.61 -14.12 -25.59
C THR A 239 -12.86 -13.23 -25.58
N ILE A 240 -13.27 -12.72 -24.43
CA ILE A 240 -14.40 -11.80 -24.33
C ILE A 240 -14.05 -10.47 -25.00
N TYR A 241 -12.84 -9.97 -24.78
CA TYR A 241 -12.36 -8.75 -25.38
C TYR A 241 -12.40 -8.81 -26.91
N SER A 242 -11.89 -9.88 -27.51
CA SER A 242 -11.90 -10.11 -28.96
C SER A 242 -13.32 -10.21 -29.54
N GLN A 243 -14.25 -10.79 -28.79
CA GLN A 243 -15.67 -10.82 -29.17
C GLN A 243 -16.32 -9.43 -29.08
N VAL A 244 -16.03 -8.64 -28.03
CA VAL A 244 -16.51 -7.25 -27.89
C VAL A 244 -15.84 -6.32 -28.90
N SER A 245 -14.60 -6.60 -29.29
CA SER A 245 -13.84 -5.82 -30.26
C SER A 245 -14.33 -6.05 -31.70
N GLY A 246 -14.85 -7.25 -31.98
CA GLY A 246 -15.21 -7.69 -33.32
C GLY A 246 -14.01 -8.16 -34.15
N THR A 247 -12.84 -8.36 -33.53
CA THR A 247 -11.60 -8.79 -34.21
C THR A 247 -11.36 -10.30 -33.98
N LYS A 248 -11.34 -11.08 -35.07
CA LYS A 248 -11.40 -12.57 -35.05
C LYS A 248 -10.07 -13.31 -34.77
N LEU A 249 -9.15 -12.81 -33.95
CA LEU A 249 -7.84 -13.48 -33.79
C LEU A 249 -7.49 -13.80 -32.32
N PRO A 250 -7.08 -15.05 -32.00
CA PRO A 250 -6.62 -15.49 -30.68
C PRO A 250 -5.16 -15.08 -30.43
N LEU A 251 -4.92 -13.78 -30.49
CA LEU A 251 -3.75 -13.04 -30.01
C LEU A 251 -4.05 -11.53 -30.17
N ALA A 252 -5.34 -11.19 -30.18
CA ALA A 252 -5.85 -9.85 -30.30
C ALA A 252 -5.46 -9.04 -29.07
N PHE A 253 -5.24 -9.59 -27.87
CA PHE A 253 -4.72 -8.75 -26.79
C PHE A 253 -3.34 -8.20 -27.10
N ALA A 254 -2.31 -8.98 -27.43
CA ALA A 254 -0.98 -8.39 -27.69
C ALA A 254 -1.00 -7.46 -28.91
N ARG A 255 -1.73 -7.84 -29.97
CA ARG A 255 -1.76 -7.10 -31.24
C ARG A 255 -2.78 -5.96 -31.27
N SER A 256 -3.92 -6.03 -30.56
CA SER A 256 -4.86 -4.91 -30.30
C SER A 256 -4.43 -4.08 -29.10
N CYS A 257 -3.71 -4.61 -28.12
CA CYS A 257 -2.98 -3.77 -27.18
C CYS A 257 -1.98 -2.96 -28.02
N LEU A 258 -1.09 -3.54 -28.84
CA LEU A 258 -0.23 -2.75 -29.73
C LEU A 258 -0.97 -1.85 -30.75
N SER A 259 -2.01 -2.35 -31.43
CA SER A 259 -2.71 -1.64 -32.53
C SER A 259 -3.87 -0.74 -32.11
N GLU A 260 -4.62 -1.03 -31.04
CA GLU A 260 -5.47 -0.04 -30.35
C GLU A 260 -4.62 0.87 -29.48
N ILE A 261 -3.50 0.45 -28.88
CA ILE A 261 -2.53 1.43 -28.35
C ILE A 261 -2.12 2.36 -29.49
N GLN A 262 -1.90 1.91 -30.74
CA GLN A 262 -1.65 2.75 -31.94
C GLN A 262 -2.85 3.57 -32.47
N CYS A 263 -4.06 3.01 -32.54
CA CYS A 263 -5.27 3.67 -33.10
C CYS A 263 -6.04 4.48 -32.06
N SER A 264 -6.14 3.97 -30.82
CA SER A 264 -6.49 4.75 -29.64
C SER A 264 -5.38 5.75 -29.32
N TRP A 265 -4.09 5.47 -29.61
CA TRP A 265 -3.03 6.50 -29.61
C TRP A 265 -3.46 7.70 -30.45
N LYS A 266 -4.09 7.42 -31.59
CA LYS A 266 -4.41 8.45 -32.57
C LYS A 266 -5.69 9.22 -32.25
N ARG A 267 -6.57 8.71 -31.36
CA ARG A 267 -7.92 9.27 -31.15
C ARG A 267 -8.33 9.53 -29.70
N SER A 268 -7.68 8.86 -28.73
CA SER A 268 -7.98 8.90 -27.29
C SER A 268 -6.72 8.76 -26.43
N TRP A 269 -5.53 8.96 -27.02
CA TRP A 269 -4.24 8.88 -26.33
C TRP A 269 -4.27 9.67 -25.05
N GLU A 270 -4.77 10.90 -25.11
CA GLU A 270 -4.69 11.80 -23.98
C GLU A 270 -5.45 11.25 -22.77
N SER A 271 -6.64 10.66 -22.94
CA SER A 271 -7.45 10.15 -21.83
C SER A 271 -6.92 8.84 -21.26
N THR A 272 -6.51 7.90 -22.12
CA THR A 272 -5.92 6.63 -21.68
C THR A 272 -4.59 6.88 -20.98
N LEU A 273 -3.75 7.76 -21.53
CA LEU A 273 -2.49 8.16 -20.93
C LEU A 273 -2.71 8.83 -19.58
N ALA A 274 -3.69 9.73 -19.46
CA ALA A 274 -4.04 10.35 -18.19
C ALA A 274 -4.45 9.31 -17.12
N ASN A 275 -5.22 8.29 -17.50
CA ASN A 275 -5.60 7.21 -16.58
C ASN A 275 -4.43 6.29 -16.20
N ILE A 276 -3.55 5.97 -17.15
CA ILE A 276 -2.32 5.21 -16.89
C ILE A 276 -1.43 6.00 -15.93
N TRP A 277 -1.22 7.30 -16.15
CA TRP A 277 -0.45 8.15 -15.25
C TRP A 277 -1.08 8.27 -13.86
N ARG A 278 -2.41 8.32 -13.75
CA ARG A 278 -3.10 8.28 -12.45
C ARG A 278 -2.90 6.95 -11.71
N LEU A 279 -2.84 5.83 -12.44
CA LEU A 279 -2.48 4.54 -11.86
C LEU A 279 -1.03 4.56 -11.37
N PHE A 280 -0.10 5.09 -12.16
CA PHE A 280 1.30 5.27 -11.74
C PHE A 280 1.43 6.19 -10.52
N LEU A 281 0.56 7.19 -10.36
CA LEU A 281 0.51 8.03 -9.17
C LEU A 281 0.04 7.29 -7.91
N CYS A 282 -0.62 6.13 -8.03
CA CYS A 282 -0.93 5.30 -6.86
C CYS A 282 0.32 4.61 -6.29
N VAL A 283 1.36 4.38 -7.10
CA VAL A 283 2.62 3.75 -6.65
C VAL A 283 3.34 4.56 -5.56
N PRO A 284 3.65 5.86 -5.75
CA PRO A 284 4.26 6.66 -4.69
C PRO A 284 3.33 6.82 -3.47
N ALA A 285 2.01 6.84 -3.68
CA ALA A 285 1.04 6.91 -2.59
C ALA A 285 1.14 5.68 -1.66
N VAL A 286 1.21 4.48 -2.23
CA VAL A 286 1.44 3.23 -1.49
C VAL A 286 2.82 3.23 -0.83
N ALA A 287 3.86 3.68 -1.55
CA ALA A 287 5.20 3.76 -1.00
C ALA A 287 5.28 4.69 0.23
N PHE A 288 4.52 5.80 0.26
CA PHE A 288 4.43 6.64 1.46
C PHE A 288 3.78 5.93 2.65
N ILE A 289 2.68 5.19 2.41
CA ILE A 289 2.01 4.42 3.46
C ILE A 289 2.97 3.39 4.05
N VAL A 290 3.68 2.65 3.19
CA VAL A 290 4.65 1.63 3.62
C VAL A 290 5.82 2.27 4.36
N LEU A 291 6.45 3.30 3.81
CA LEU A 291 7.59 3.96 4.44
C LEU A 291 7.23 4.58 5.79
N GLY A 292 6.05 5.22 5.89
CA GLY A 292 5.55 5.75 7.15
C GLY A 292 5.26 4.66 8.18
N SER A 293 4.73 3.52 7.74
CA SER A 293 4.48 2.37 8.62
C SER A 293 5.79 1.73 9.09
N ILE A 294 6.81 1.62 8.24
CA ILE A 294 8.13 1.11 8.64
C ILE A 294 8.76 2.05 9.67
N LEU A 295 8.75 3.36 9.42
CA LEU A 295 9.31 4.35 10.34
C LEU A 295 8.67 4.30 11.73
N LEU A 296 7.34 4.19 11.80
CA LEU A 296 6.60 4.13 13.07
C LEU A 296 6.80 2.81 13.84
N ASN A 297 7.29 1.76 13.18
CA ASN A 297 7.57 0.46 13.80
C ASN A 297 9.07 0.20 13.96
N ASP A 298 9.94 1.16 13.62
CA ASP A 298 11.37 1.00 13.77
C ASP A 298 11.76 1.23 15.24
N GLU A 299 12.16 0.15 15.92
CA GLU A 299 12.59 0.17 17.31
C GLU A 299 13.80 1.08 17.54
N GLN A 300 14.63 1.32 16.52
CA GLN A 300 15.79 2.22 16.62
C GLN A 300 15.37 3.70 16.66
N MET A 301 14.18 4.01 16.16
CA MET A 301 13.65 5.37 16.07
C MET A 301 12.51 5.66 17.06
N THR A 302 11.69 4.66 17.36
CA THR A 302 10.46 4.79 18.17
C THR A 302 10.41 3.83 19.35
N GLY A 303 11.41 2.96 19.51
CA GLY A 303 11.42 1.93 20.54
C GLY A 303 11.44 2.48 21.96
N HIS A 304 10.89 1.68 22.88
CA HIS A 304 10.79 2.01 24.31
C HIS A 304 12.15 2.37 24.95
N TYR A 305 13.26 1.78 24.48
CA TYR A 305 14.59 2.02 25.04
C TYR A 305 15.21 3.36 24.61
N VAL A 306 14.90 3.84 23.39
CA VAL A 306 15.40 5.14 22.91
C VAL A 306 14.49 6.29 23.35
N TYR A 307 13.22 5.98 23.67
CA TYR A 307 12.20 6.95 24.08
C TYR A 307 12.64 7.93 25.20
N PRO A 308 13.28 7.49 26.31
CA PRO A 308 13.67 8.40 27.39
C PRO A 308 14.73 9.44 26.98
N ILE A 309 15.56 9.11 25.99
CA ILE A 309 16.54 10.04 25.43
C ILE A 309 15.84 10.96 24.42
N TYR A 310 15.04 10.39 23.53
CA TYR A 310 14.42 11.11 22.43
C TYR A 310 13.34 12.11 22.88
N ILE A 311 12.62 11.81 23.96
CA ILE A 311 11.65 12.74 24.53
C ILE A 311 12.33 14.00 25.12
N ARG A 312 13.62 13.91 25.48
CA ARG A 312 14.39 15.04 26.02
C ARG A 312 15.17 15.78 24.94
N LEU A 313 15.26 15.24 23.74
CA LEU A 313 15.90 15.88 22.59
C LEU A 313 14.87 16.78 21.91
N TYR A 314 14.96 18.09 22.12
CA TYR A 314 14.11 19.04 21.42
C TYR A 314 14.78 19.45 20.10
N VAL A 315 14.12 19.33 18.95
CA VAL A 315 14.56 19.91 17.68
C VAL A 315 13.54 20.97 17.29
N LEU A 316 13.99 22.21 17.07
CA LEU A 316 13.10 23.35 16.78
C LEU A 316 11.98 23.58 17.83
N GLY A 317 12.25 23.25 19.09
CA GLY A 317 11.29 23.40 20.19
C GLY A 317 10.26 22.27 20.31
N VAL A 318 10.38 21.19 19.51
CA VAL A 318 9.51 20.01 19.56
C VAL A 318 10.35 18.78 19.92
N ASN A 319 9.80 17.84 20.70
CA ASN A 319 10.53 16.61 21.06
C ASN A 319 10.85 15.77 19.81
N TYR A 320 12.02 15.14 19.78
CA TYR A 320 12.48 14.33 18.66
C TYR A 320 11.54 13.15 18.40
N THR A 321 11.03 12.50 19.46
CA THR A 321 10.00 11.46 19.34
C THR A 321 8.74 11.97 18.65
N ASP A 322 8.30 13.17 18.98
CA ASP A 322 7.12 13.78 18.36
C ASP A 322 7.40 14.11 16.90
N VAL A 323 8.61 14.57 16.56
CA VAL A 323 9.04 14.79 15.18
C VAL A 323 8.99 13.50 14.35
N ILE A 324 9.55 12.39 14.86
CA ILE A 324 9.53 11.09 14.16
C ILE A 324 8.11 10.57 14.00
N ASN A 325 7.31 10.58 15.08
CA ASN A 325 5.93 10.11 15.05
C ASN A 325 5.07 10.93 14.10
N TRP A 326 5.24 12.25 14.13
CA TRP A 326 4.54 13.16 13.24
C TRP A 326 4.95 12.94 11.79
N PHE A 327 6.25 12.77 11.52
CA PHE A 327 6.76 12.48 10.16
C PHE A 327 6.18 11.17 9.61
N GLY A 328 6.21 10.08 10.38
CA GLY A 328 5.60 8.80 9.99
C GLY A 328 4.10 8.91 9.70
N ARG A 329 3.34 9.63 10.54
CA ARG A 329 1.90 9.85 10.34
C ARG A 329 1.60 10.70 9.12
N ILE A 330 2.42 11.71 8.82
CA ILE A 330 2.26 12.53 7.61
C ILE A 330 2.49 11.69 6.37
N LEU A 331 3.50 10.82 6.35
CA LEU A 331 3.72 9.91 5.22
C LEU A 331 2.47 9.07 4.94
N ILE A 332 1.92 8.43 5.97
CA ILE A 332 0.71 7.62 5.85
C ILE A 332 -0.48 8.46 5.37
N THR A 333 -0.70 9.64 5.97
CA THR A 333 -1.83 10.52 5.64
C THR A 333 -1.72 11.05 4.21
N LEU A 334 -0.54 11.50 3.80
CA LEU A 334 -0.28 11.99 2.45
C LEU A 334 -0.51 10.88 1.43
N GLY A 335 0.02 9.68 1.67
CA GLY A 335 -0.20 8.51 0.82
C GLY A 335 -1.67 8.11 0.71
N ALA A 336 -2.41 8.08 1.82
CA ALA A 336 -3.82 7.73 1.83
C ALA A 336 -4.69 8.77 1.09
N VAL A 337 -4.44 10.06 1.29
CA VAL A 337 -5.16 11.14 0.60
C VAL A 337 -4.87 11.12 -0.91
N ASP A 338 -3.61 10.95 -1.30
CA ASP A 338 -3.19 10.89 -2.71
C ASP A 338 -3.83 9.69 -3.41
N MET A 339 -3.78 8.51 -2.77
CA MET A 339 -4.43 7.29 -3.28
C MET A 339 -5.94 7.48 -3.44
N THR A 340 -6.61 8.01 -2.43
CA THR A 340 -8.07 8.23 -2.45
C THR A 340 -8.45 9.21 -3.57
N LEU A 341 -7.71 10.31 -3.71
CA LEU A 341 -7.95 11.30 -4.75
C LEU A 341 -7.81 10.67 -6.15
N HIS A 342 -6.75 9.89 -6.39
CA HIS A 342 -6.55 9.25 -7.69
C HIS A 342 -7.60 8.19 -8.01
N VAL A 343 -7.98 7.38 -7.04
CA VAL A 343 -9.05 6.38 -7.20
C VAL A 343 -10.39 7.05 -7.48
N VAL A 344 -10.79 8.07 -6.71
CA VAL A 344 -12.03 8.82 -6.93
C VAL A 344 -12.05 9.43 -8.33
N ASN A 345 -10.94 10.01 -8.78
CA ASN A 345 -10.85 10.60 -10.12
C ASN A 345 -10.96 9.55 -11.24
N MET A 346 -10.35 8.37 -11.07
CA MET A 346 -10.52 7.26 -12.01
C MET A 346 -11.99 6.80 -12.07
N ILE A 347 -12.67 6.73 -10.93
CA ILE A 347 -14.09 6.35 -10.84
C ILE A 347 -14.97 7.40 -11.54
N LEU A 348 -14.74 8.69 -11.28
CA LEU A 348 -15.51 9.78 -11.88
C LEU A 348 -15.39 9.80 -13.41
N ASP A 349 -14.20 9.57 -13.94
CA ASP A 349 -13.98 9.51 -15.39
C ASP A 349 -14.59 8.26 -16.01
N ALA A 350 -14.55 7.13 -15.31
CA ALA A 350 -15.23 5.91 -15.74
C ALA A 350 -16.76 6.03 -15.71
N ALA A 351 -17.31 6.85 -14.81
CA ALA A 351 -18.75 7.03 -14.61
C ALA A 351 -19.44 7.93 -15.67
N LEU A 352 -18.69 8.62 -16.53
CA LEU A 352 -19.20 9.54 -17.57
C LEU A 352 -19.11 8.90 -18.97
N PRO A 353 -20.05 8.03 -19.39
CA PRO A 353 -20.00 7.44 -20.72
C PRO A 353 -20.34 8.47 -21.81
N GLU A 354 -19.33 8.83 -22.59
CA GLU A 354 -19.39 9.74 -23.74
C GLU A 354 -20.30 9.25 -24.88
N SER A 355 -20.59 7.94 -24.95
CA SER A 355 -21.13 7.31 -26.15
C SER A 355 -22.64 7.40 -26.33
N ARG A 356 -23.41 7.79 -25.30
CA ARG A 356 -24.89 7.80 -25.41
C ARG A 356 -25.46 9.08 -26.00
N SER A 357 -24.70 10.18 -26.04
CA SER A 357 -25.16 11.45 -26.65
C SER A 357 -25.07 11.43 -28.19
N ARG A 358 -24.05 10.77 -28.76
CA ARG A 358 -23.84 10.73 -30.22
C ARG A 358 -24.80 9.81 -30.98
N ASN A 359 -25.20 8.67 -30.42
CA ASN A 359 -26.09 7.73 -31.11
C ASN A 359 -27.57 8.19 -31.13
N ILE A 360 -28.02 8.93 -30.11
CA ILE A 360 -29.34 9.57 -30.14
C ILE A 360 -29.35 10.71 -31.18
N LEU A 361 -28.22 11.41 -31.36
CA LEU A 361 -28.09 12.45 -32.38
C LEU A 361 -28.12 11.88 -33.81
N ARG A 362 -27.45 10.76 -34.09
CA ARG A 362 -27.48 10.12 -35.41
C ARG A 362 -28.81 9.48 -35.76
N HIS A 363 -29.49 8.84 -34.81
CA HIS A 363 -30.79 8.22 -35.10
C HIS A 363 -31.86 9.26 -35.41
N HIS A 364 -31.86 10.43 -34.75
CA HIS A 364 -32.81 11.49 -35.08
C HIS A 364 -32.54 12.17 -36.42
N VAL A 365 -31.27 12.31 -36.82
CA VAL A 365 -30.90 12.90 -38.13
C VAL A 365 -31.27 11.98 -39.29
N LEU A 366 -31.20 10.66 -39.13
CA LEU A 366 -31.53 9.71 -40.20
C LEU A 366 -33.04 9.47 -40.37
N THR A 367 -33.87 9.66 -39.34
CA THR A 367 -35.35 9.58 -39.46
C THR A 367 -36.01 10.84 -40.04
N LEU A 368 -35.26 11.93 -40.25
CA LEU A 368 -35.79 13.20 -40.80
C LEU A 368 -35.57 13.37 -42.31
N ASN A 369 -34.99 12.38 -42.99
CA ASN A 369 -34.78 12.40 -44.45
C ASN A 369 -35.96 11.82 -45.26
N GLY A 370 -37.06 11.44 -44.61
CA GLY A 370 -38.28 10.96 -45.26
C GLY A 370 -39.44 11.94 -45.07
N GLY A 371 -39.44 13.04 -45.81
CA GLY A 371 -40.62 13.88 -46.03
C GLY A 371 -41.10 14.74 -44.85
N PHE A 372 -41.02 16.05 -45.03
CA PHE A 372 -41.69 17.10 -44.25
C PHE A 372 -41.07 17.55 -42.90
N MET A 373 -41.06 18.89 -42.75
CA MET A 373 -40.78 19.73 -41.59
C MET A 373 -39.33 20.16 -41.27
N ARG A 374 -39.03 21.36 -41.79
CA ARG A 374 -37.86 22.23 -41.66
C ARG A 374 -37.77 23.02 -40.34
N LEU A 375 -38.33 22.55 -39.22
CA LEU A 375 -38.52 23.36 -38.00
C LEU A 375 -37.87 22.84 -36.69
N THR A 376 -37.08 21.76 -36.71
CA THR A 376 -36.50 21.18 -35.47
C THR A 376 -34.96 21.07 -35.44
N LEU A 377 -34.24 21.72 -36.36
CA LEU A 377 -32.76 21.70 -36.37
C LEU A 377 -32.15 22.47 -35.16
N GLY A 378 -32.86 23.44 -34.58
CA GLY A 378 -32.39 24.25 -33.45
C GLY A 378 -32.31 23.53 -32.09
N ARG A 379 -32.95 22.35 -31.93
CA ARG A 379 -32.93 21.58 -30.67
C ARG A 379 -31.67 20.71 -30.49
N HIS A 380 -30.99 20.34 -31.57
CA HIS A 380 -29.85 19.43 -31.52
C HIS A 380 -28.52 20.11 -31.19
N ALA A 381 -28.31 21.36 -31.62
CA ALA A 381 -27.11 22.14 -31.27
C ALA A 381 -26.98 22.37 -29.75
N HIS A 382 -28.10 22.50 -29.04
CA HIS A 382 -28.11 22.73 -27.59
C HIS A 382 -27.67 21.53 -26.75
N PHE A 383 -27.95 20.31 -27.20
CA PHE A 383 -27.62 19.10 -26.43
C PHE A 383 -26.11 18.80 -26.49
N ALA A 384 -25.46 19.06 -27.63
CA ALA A 384 -24.01 18.98 -27.77
C ALA A 384 -23.30 20.02 -26.88
N GLN A 385 -23.86 21.24 -26.80
CA GLN A 385 -23.33 22.32 -25.97
C GLN A 385 -23.39 22.00 -24.46
N PHE A 386 -24.46 21.36 -23.99
CA PHE A 386 -24.61 21.00 -22.57
C PHE A 386 -23.68 19.86 -22.12
N SER A 387 -23.45 18.85 -22.97
CA SER A 387 -22.49 17.77 -22.72
C SER A 387 -21.06 18.29 -22.63
N SER A 388 -20.72 19.27 -23.47
CA SER A 388 -19.41 19.89 -23.50
C SER A 388 -19.14 20.76 -22.26
N TYR A 389 -20.17 21.44 -21.74
CA TYR A 389 -20.05 22.27 -20.54
C TYR A 389 -19.79 21.46 -19.26
N LYS A 390 -20.45 20.31 -19.11
CA LYS A 390 -20.26 19.45 -17.92
C LYS A 390 -18.86 18.83 -17.86
N SER A 391 -18.31 18.45 -19.02
CA SER A 391 -16.93 17.94 -19.12
C SER A 391 -15.89 18.99 -18.68
N LYS A 392 -16.03 20.26 -19.10
CA LYS A 392 -15.12 21.35 -18.70
C LYS A 392 -15.08 21.57 -17.18
N ILE A 393 -16.22 21.53 -16.50
CA ILE A 393 -16.28 21.77 -15.06
C ILE A 393 -15.53 20.67 -14.29
N THR A 394 -15.67 19.41 -14.71
CA THR A 394 -15.01 18.27 -14.05
C THR A 394 -13.49 18.32 -14.25
N VAL A 395 -13.01 18.59 -15.47
CA VAL A 395 -11.57 18.69 -15.77
C VAL A 395 -10.93 19.86 -15.02
N ASN A 396 -11.59 21.03 -14.98
CA ASN A 396 -11.05 22.18 -14.24
C ASN A 396 -10.94 21.93 -12.73
N LYS A 397 -11.95 21.28 -12.12
CA LYS A 397 -11.89 20.91 -10.70
C LYS A 397 -10.79 19.90 -10.43
N PHE A 398 -10.59 18.94 -11.32
CA PHE A 398 -9.53 17.96 -11.24
C PHE A 398 -8.14 18.61 -11.30
N VAL A 399 -7.88 19.45 -12.30
CA VAL A 399 -6.60 20.16 -12.42
C VAL A 399 -6.35 21.01 -11.17
N PHE A 400 -7.37 21.71 -10.69
CA PHE A 400 -7.27 22.52 -9.47
C PHE A 400 -6.91 21.70 -8.22
N LEU A 401 -7.57 20.56 -7.99
CA LEU A 401 -7.27 19.65 -6.87
C LEU A 401 -5.84 19.09 -6.95
N ASN A 402 -5.37 18.69 -8.14
CA ASN A 402 -4.00 18.21 -8.31
C ASN A 402 -2.98 19.34 -8.10
N CYS A 403 -3.28 20.57 -8.51
CA CYS A 403 -2.43 21.73 -8.23
C CYS A 403 -2.33 22.01 -6.73
N ILE A 404 -3.44 21.92 -5.97
CA ILE A 404 -3.42 22.05 -4.51
C ILE A 404 -2.57 20.95 -3.89
N MET A 405 -2.79 19.69 -4.27
CA MET A 405 -1.99 18.57 -3.76
C MET A 405 -0.50 18.70 -4.09
N LEU A 406 -0.17 19.19 -5.29
CA LEU A 406 1.20 19.48 -5.69
C LEU A 406 1.82 20.57 -4.80
N LEU A 407 1.11 21.67 -4.53
CA LEU A 407 1.57 22.72 -3.62
C LEU A 407 1.79 22.18 -2.20
N VAL A 408 0.86 21.38 -1.69
CA VAL A 408 0.99 20.70 -0.39
C VAL A 408 2.25 19.83 -0.38
N LYS A 409 2.48 19.02 -1.42
CA LYS A 409 3.69 18.20 -1.54
C LYS A 409 4.98 19.03 -1.58
N ILE A 410 4.99 20.15 -2.30
CA ILE A 410 6.15 21.06 -2.37
C ILE A 410 6.42 21.69 -0.99
N ILE A 411 5.39 22.20 -0.31
CA ILE A 411 5.52 22.80 1.03
C ILE A 411 6.07 21.76 2.02
N TRP A 412 5.52 20.55 2.01
CA TRP A 412 6.00 19.45 2.85
C TRP A 412 7.45 19.08 2.55
N SER A 413 7.81 18.98 1.26
CA SER A 413 9.19 18.73 0.86
C SER A 413 10.14 19.83 1.38
N CYS A 414 9.78 21.10 1.23
CA CYS A 414 10.56 22.22 1.78
C CYS A 414 10.68 22.17 3.31
N MET A 415 9.60 21.87 4.03
CA MET A 415 9.63 21.72 5.49
C MET A 415 10.55 20.56 5.91
N CYS A 416 10.50 19.43 5.20
CA CYS A 416 11.37 18.28 5.49
C CYS A 416 12.83 18.57 5.17
N ILE A 417 13.14 19.30 4.09
CA ILE A 417 14.50 19.76 3.78
C ILE A 417 15.02 20.65 4.91
N GLN A 418 14.21 21.62 5.36
CA GLN A 418 14.57 22.49 6.49
C GLN A 418 14.78 21.70 7.79
N LEU A 419 13.93 20.70 8.05
CA LEU A 419 14.07 19.81 9.19
C LEU A 419 15.39 19.03 9.12
N VAL A 420 15.69 18.39 7.98
CA VAL A 420 16.91 17.60 7.78
C VAL A 420 18.17 18.45 7.93
N ILE A 421 18.20 19.64 7.34
CA ILE A 421 19.34 20.55 7.42
C ILE A 421 19.57 20.98 8.87
N LYS A 422 18.51 21.37 9.60
CA LYS A 422 18.63 21.85 10.97
C LYS A 422 18.88 20.74 11.99
N MET A 423 18.42 19.51 11.69
CA MET A 423 18.53 18.40 12.63
C MET A 423 19.99 18.00 12.88
N GLY A 424 20.87 18.00 11.86
CA GLY A 424 22.26 17.56 12.04
C GLY A 424 23.02 18.32 13.13
N ASP A 425 23.07 19.65 13.02
CA ASP A 425 23.85 20.48 13.95
C ASP A 425 23.18 20.64 15.32
N ASP A 426 21.86 20.80 15.35
CA ASP A 426 21.10 21.01 16.60
C ASP A 426 21.10 19.73 17.46
N LEU A 427 20.96 18.57 16.82
CA LEU A 427 20.94 17.27 17.50
C LEU A 427 22.32 16.93 18.09
N ARG A 428 23.41 17.30 17.40
CA ARG A 428 24.78 17.14 17.93
C ARG A 428 24.96 17.86 19.26
N ILE A 429 24.65 19.15 19.30
CA ILE A 429 24.85 20.01 20.49
C ILE A 429 23.96 19.51 21.64
N LYS A 430 22.71 19.14 21.33
CA LYS A 430 21.75 18.69 22.34
C LYS A 430 22.03 17.29 22.88
N MET A 431 22.47 16.36 22.04
CA MET A 431 22.95 15.06 22.52
C MET A 431 24.17 15.24 23.43
N ALA A 432 25.12 16.11 23.06
CA ALA A 432 26.31 16.38 23.88
C ALA A 432 25.93 16.96 25.24
N TYR A 433 24.99 17.88 25.26
CA TYR A 433 24.44 18.44 26.48
C TYR A 433 23.72 17.39 27.35
N LEU A 434 22.86 16.57 26.75
CA LEU A 434 22.12 15.54 27.47
C LEU A 434 23.03 14.45 28.03
N LEU A 435 24.04 14.02 27.26
CA LEU A 435 25.03 13.06 27.74
C LEU A 435 25.78 13.66 28.93
N ARG A 436 26.31 14.90 28.82
CA ARG A 436 27.01 15.56 29.93
C ARG A 436 26.17 15.69 31.20
N ARG A 437 24.88 16.03 31.07
CA ARG A 437 24.02 16.37 32.21
C ARG A 437 23.33 15.16 32.83
N TYR A 438 22.96 14.17 32.03
CA TYR A 438 22.10 13.07 32.44
C TYR A 438 22.77 11.70 32.42
N TYR A 439 24.05 11.59 32.03
CA TYR A 439 24.77 10.32 32.12
C TYR A 439 24.67 9.64 33.51
N PRO A 440 24.77 10.35 34.66
CA PRO A 440 24.68 9.70 35.98
C PRO A 440 23.29 9.09 36.29
N TYR A 441 22.22 9.66 35.75
CA TYR A 441 20.82 9.30 36.07
C TYR A 441 20.13 8.50 34.96
N SER A 442 20.68 8.48 33.76
CA SER A 442 20.12 7.84 32.57
C SER A 442 21.16 7.00 31.85
N GLY A 443 22.19 6.55 32.58
CA GLY A 443 23.28 5.73 32.06
C GLY A 443 22.76 4.53 31.28
N SER A 444 21.81 3.77 31.85
CA SER A 444 21.21 2.60 31.19
C SER A 444 20.62 2.92 29.81
N ALA A 445 19.86 4.01 29.66
CA ALA A 445 19.29 4.41 28.38
C ALA A 445 20.38 4.74 27.34
N TRP A 446 21.46 5.40 27.75
CA TRP A 446 22.59 5.70 26.86
C TRP A 446 23.34 4.44 26.44
N MET A 447 23.57 3.51 27.37
CA MET A 447 24.19 2.21 27.05
C MET A 447 23.33 1.42 26.05
N PHE A 448 22.01 1.42 26.22
CA PHE A 448 21.10 0.81 25.26
C PHE A 448 21.16 1.46 23.89
N LEU A 449 21.19 2.80 23.83
CA LEU A 449 21.35 3.53 22.58
C LEU A 449 22.65 3.13 21.88
N PHE A 450 23.76 3.06 22.63
CA PHE A 450 25.08 2.69 22.12
C PHE A 450 25.10 1.28 21.55
N GLY A 451 24.56 0.30 22.28
CA GLY A 451 24.53 -1.07 21.78
C GLY A 451 23.55 -1.26 20.61
N GLU A 452 22.40 -0.58 20.61
CA GLU A 452 21.36 -0.74 19.58
C GLU A 452 21.81 -0.12 18.25
N LEU A 453 22.45 1.03 18.32
CA LEU A 453 23.03 1.69 17.16
C LEU A 453 24.41 1.15 16.80
N GLN A 454 25.03 0.30 17.64
CA GLN A 454 26.39 -0.22 17.48
C GLN A 454 27.41 0.93 17.29
N CYS A 455 27.47 1.81 18.28
CA CYS A 455 28.26 3.04 18.25
C CYS A 455 28.74 3.40 19.66
N CYS A 456 29.73 4.28 19.76
CA CYS A 456 30.27 4.72 21.04
C CYS A 456 30.40 6.24 21.11
N GLY A 457 29.87 6.84 22.18
CA GLY A 457 29.83 8.29 22.34
C GLY A 457 28.92 8.96 21.31
N ILE A 458 29.05 10.27 21.14
CA ILE A 458 28.11 11.03 20.28
C ILE A 458 28.69 11.20 18.90
N THR A 459 29.85 11.83 18.81
CA THR A 459 30.66 12.03 17.61
C THR A 459 31.82 11.07 17.53
N SER A 460 32.48 10.80 18.66
CA SER A 460 33.46 9.73 18.81
C SER A 460 33.38 9.12 20.20
N SER A 461 34.07 8.00 20.40
CA SER A 461 34.28 7.40 21.71
C SER A 461 34.89 8.36 22.73
N ASP A 462 35.68 9.34 22.29
CA ASP A 462 36.39 10.30 23.15
C ASP A 462 35.44 11.29 23.83
N ASP A 463 34.22 11.44 23.31
CA ASP A 463 33.20 12.25 23.96
C ASP A 463 32.94 11.76 25.39
N ILE A 464 33.01 10.45 25.62
CA ILE A 464 32.78 9.84 26.93
C ILE A 464 33.85 10.28 27.95
N CYS A 465 35.11 10.44 27.51
CA CYS A 465 36.18 10.98 28.36
C CYS A 465 35.85 12.36 28.90
N SER A 466 35.23 13.20 28.08
CA SER A 466 35.01 14.62 28.36
C SER A 466 33.94 14.84 29.43
N PHE A 467 33.22 13.79 29.84
CA PHE A 467 32.05 13.86 30.71
C PHE A 467 32.23 13.27 32.11
N GLY A 468 33.47 13.02 32.55
CA GLY A 468 33.79 12.84 33.97
C GLY A 468 34.23 11.44 34.41
N VAL A 469 34.57 10.55 33.48
CA VAL A 469 35.32 9.34 33.82
C VAL A 469 36.79 9.74 33.98
N THR A 470 37.39 9.51 35.14
CA THR A 470 38.74 10.00 35.50
C THR A 470 39.88 9.45 34.64
N SER A 471 39.59 8.53 33.72
CA SER A 471 40.56 7.92 32.81
C SER A 471 39.89 7.60 31.47
N CYS A 472 40.40 8.21 30.39
CA CYS A 472 39.98 7.98 29.00
C CYS A 472 40.12 6.54 28.51
N SER A 473 40.84 5.71 29.25
CA SER A 473 41.14 4.32 28.92
C SER A 473 39.93 3.38 29.05
N PHE A 474 38.80 3.92 29.50
CA PHE A 474 37.65 3.17 29.96
C PHE A 474 36.39 3.65 29.26
N VAL A 475 35.92 2.85 28.30
CA VAL A 475 34.65 3.09 27.60
C VAL A 475 33.60 2.07 28.06
N PRO A 476 32.30 2.42 27.99
CA PRO A 476 31.22 1.46 28.16
C PRO A 476 31.45 0.14 27.45
N PHE A 477 31.13 -0.96 28.10
CA PHE A 477 31.24 -2.29 27.49
C PHE A 477 30.46 -2.42 26.17
N THR A 478 29.29 -1.78 26.07
CA THR A 478 28.46 -1.71 24.86
C THR A 478 29.10 -0.98 23.69
N CYS A 479 30.20 -0.24 23.91
CA CYS A 479 30.99 0.34 22.84
C CYS A 479 31.90 -0.67 22.14
N CYS A 480 32.25 -1.77 22.80
CA CYS A 480 33.23 -2.72 22.29
C CYS A 480 32.59 -4.01 21.79
N HIS A 481 31.33 -4.21 22.16
CA HIS A 481 30.58 -5.42 21.89
C HIS A 481 29.17 -5.05 21.46
N THR A 482 28.66 -5.76 20.45
CA THR A 482 27.27 -5.58 20.02
C THR A 482 26.33 -6.01 21.14
N LEU A 483 25.11 -5.47 21.16
CA LEU A 483 24.08 -5.89 22.13
C LEU A 483 23.81 -7.41 22.07
N GLU A 484 24.07 -8.04 20.92
CA GLU A 484 24.05 -9.49 20.74
C GLU A 484 25.19 -10.20 21.49
N GLN A 485 26.38 -9.59 21.59
CA GLN A 485 27.58 -10.13 22.25
C GLN A 485 27.70 -9.76 23.73
N THR A 486 26.98 -8.74 24.20
CA THR A 486 26.97 -8.31 25.60
C THR A 486 25.90 -8.92 26.50
N PRO A 487 25.10 -9.95 26.14
CA PRO A 487 24.02 -10.36 27.02
C PRO A 487 24.59 -10.71 28.38
N LEU A 488 25.79 -11.34 28.44
CA LEU A 488 26.53 -11.83 29.62
C LEU A 488 26.84 -10.83 30.73
N TYR A 489 26.70 -9.52 30.49
CA TYR A 489 26.98 -8.52 31.50
C TYR A 489 25.68 -7.98 32.09
N PRO A 490 25.51 -8.08 33.43
CA PRO A 490 24.37 -7.50 34.09
C PRO A 490 24.32 -5.99 33.80
N ILE A 491 23.18 -5.47 33.32
CA ILE A 491 22.96 -4.02 33.13
C ILE A 491 23.29 -3.27 34.43
N ASP A 492 23.11 -3.92 35.58
CA ASP A 492 23.42 -3.33 36.88
C ASP A 492 24.94 -3.21 37.16
N ASN A 493 25.80 -3.99 36.48
CA ASN A 493 27.26 -3.83 36.52
C ASN A 493 27.81 -3.03 35.31
N LEU A 494 27.00 -2.23 34.61
CA LEU A 494 27.44 -1.41 33.46
C LEU A 494 28.55 -0.36 33.77
N TYR A 495 29.01 -0.28 35.02
CA TYR A 495 30.26 0.39 35.39
C TYR A 495 31.52 -0.40 34.99
N THR A 496 31.41 -1.65 34.53
CA THR A 496 32.55 -2.39 33.97
C THR A 496 32.97 -1.75 32.66
N VAL A 497 34.14 -1.13 32.70
CA VAL A 497 34.74 -0.41 31.59
C VAL A 497 35.73 -1.31 30.85
N ALA A 498 35.64 -1.32 29.53
CA ALA A 498 36.53 -2.09 28.66
C ALA A 498 37.69 -1.22 28.17
N TYR A 499 38.84 -1.87 27.91
CA TYR A 499 39.99 -1.22 27.30
C TYR A 499 39.70 -0.83 25.85
N THR A 500 40.06 0.38 25.47
CA THR A 500 39.67 1.05 24.21
C THR A 500 40.24 0.45 22.91
N ASN A 501 41.16 -0.52 23.00
CA ASN A 501 41.94 -0.96 21.82
C ASN A 501 41.10 -1.66 20.74
N ASP A 502 40.00 -2.34 21.10
CA ASP A 502 39.14 -3.08 20.15
C ASP A 502 37.70 -2.52 20.05
N CYS A 503 37.47 -1.29 20.51
CA CYS A 503 36.13 -0.72 20.61
C CYS A 503 35.69 0.05 19.35
N ILE A 504 34.38 0.13 19.14
CA ILE A 504 33.76 0.91 18.07
C ILE A 504 34.10 2.39 18.29
N LYS A 505 34.78 3.00 17.33
CA LYS A 505 35.18 4.42 17.38
C LYS A 505 34.10 5.36 16.82
N THR A 506 33.14 4.81 16.09
CA THR A 506 32.08 5.56 15.43
C THR A 506 31.09 6.11 16.45
N GLY A 507 30.88 7.42 16.46
CA GLY A 507 29.86 8.06 17.28
C GLY A 507 28.43 7.65 16.92
N CYS A 508 27.53 7.75 17.89
CA CYS A 508 26.12 7.42 17.69
C CYS A 508 25.32 8.43 16.90
N LEU A 509 25.73 9.70 16.90
CA LEU A 509 25.09 10.73 16.10
C LEU A 509 25.22 10.43 14.59
N PRO A 510 26.42 10.18 14.03
CA PRO A 510 26.55 9.74 12.64
C PRO A 510 25.63 8.59 12.26
N ARG A 511 25.51 7.58 13.14
CA ARG A 511 24.70 6.38 12.89
C ARG A 511 23.20 6.64 12.96
N MET A 512 22.76 7.41 13.94
CA MET A 512 21.37 7.85 14.04
C MET A 512 21.00 8.75 12.87
N LEU A 513 21.89 9.67 12.47
CA LEU A 513 21.72 10.50 11.27
C LEU A 513 21.71 9.65 9.99
N GLU A 514 22.45 8.55 9.92
CA GLU A 514 22.43 7.61 8.79
C GLU A 514 21.07 6.90 8.67
N ILE A 515 20.52 6.39 9.78
CA ILE A 515 19.20 5.76 9.80
C ILE A 515 18.11 6.80 9.48
N PHE A 516 18.18 7.99 10.07
CA PHE A 516 17.25 9.07 9.73
C PHE A 516 17.40 9.51 8.26
N LYS A 517 18.63 9.55 7.74
CA LYS A 517 18.94 9.81 6.33
C LYS A 517 18.35 8.74 5.43
N PHE A 518 18.34 7.47 5.83
CA PHE A 518 17.69 6.41 5.06
C PHE A 518 16.19 6.70 4.85
N TYR A 519 15.46 7.02 5.91
CA TYR A 519 14.03 7.35 5.83
C TYR A 519 13.76 8.64 5.06
N THR A 520 14.54 9.69 5.33
CA THR A 520 14.38 10.98 4.63
C THR A 520 14.78 10.90 3.17
N THR A 521 15.80 10.12 2.81
CA THR A 521 16.15 9.83 1.41
C THR A 521 15.01 9.07 0.73
N GLY A 522 14.47 8.02 1.38
CA GLY A 522 13.29 7.31 0.87
C GLY A 522 12.12 8.26 0.64
N PHE A 523 11.84 9.15 1.60
CA PHE A 523 10.82 10.17 1.45
C PHE A 523 11.10 11.12 0.27
N PHE A 524 12.30 11.67 0.15
CA PHE A 524 12.64 12.60 -0.93
C PHE A 524 12.57 11.93 -2.31
N VAL A 525 12.99 10.67 -2.43
CA VAL A 525 12.89 9.92 -3.69
C VAL A 525 11.41 9.72 -4.06
N VAL A 526 10.58 9.24 -3.12
CA VAL A 526 9.15 8.99 -3.38
C VAL A 526 8.40 10.31 -3.62
N MET A 527 8.73 11.38 -2.90
CA MET A 527 8.18 12.74 -3.11
C MET A 527 8.57 13.32 -4.45
N SER A 528 9.85 13.26 -4.83
CA SER A 528 10.32 13.78 -6.11
C SER A 528 9.64 13.03 -7.26
N PHE A 529 9.56 11.70 -7.17
CA PHE A 529 8.84 10.88 -8.14
C PHE A 529 7.35 11.26 -8.21
N SER A 530 6.69 11.42 -7.05
CA SER A 530 5.28 11.84 -6.97
C SER A 530 5.05 13.24 -7.57
N ILE A 531 5.95 14.21 -7.32
CA ILE A 531 5.90 15.56 -7.87
C ILE A 531 6.06 15.54 -9.38
N ILE A 532 7.05 14.81 -9.91
CA ILE A 532 7.28 14.68 -11.35
C ILE A 532 6.04 14.09 -12.03
N LEU A 533 5.50 13.00 -11.49
CA LEU A 533 4.28 12.38 -12.02
C LEU A 533 3.07 13.33 -11.95
N ALA A 534 2.92 14.09 -10.86
CA ALA A 534 1.82 15.04 -10.70
C ALA A 534 1.92 16.19 -11.73
N ILE A 535 3.13 16.73 -11.95
CA ILE A 535 3.39 17.74 -12.98
C ILE A 535 3.05 17.19 -14.36
N LEU A 536 3.48 15.95 -14.68
CA LEU A 536 3.13 15.30 -15.94
C LEU A 536 1.61 15.18 -16.11
N VAL A 537 0.88 14.75 -15.08
CA VAL A 537 -0.59 14.66 -15.12
C VAL A 537 -1.25 16.03 -15.33
N ILE A 538 -0.76 17.08 -14.68
CA ILE A 538 -1.27 18.45 -14.86
C ILE A 538 -0.99 18.94 -16.30
N LEU A 539 0.22 18.71 -16.82
CA LEU A 539 0.58 19.06 -18.20
C LEU A 539 -0.31 18.33 -19.21
N PHE A 540 -0.52 17.02 -19.05
CA PHE A 540 -1.41 16.25 -19.92
C PHE A 540 -2.87 16.71 -19.81
N ALA A 541 -3.37 17.00 -18.61
CA ALA A 541 -4.71 17.53 -18.43
C ALA A 541 -4.87 18.94 -19.04
N GLY A 542 -3.83 19.78 -18.96
CA GLY A 542 -3.79 21.09 -19.60
C GLY A 542 -3.76 21.00 -21.13
N LEU A 543 -2.99 20.06 -21.69
CA LEU A 543 -2.97 19.78 -23.13
C LEU A 543 -4.35 19.30 -23.63
N GLN A 544 -5.01 18.41 -22.88
CA GLN A 544 -6.39 18.01 -23.17
C GLN A 544 -7.34 19.21 -23.18
N LEU A 545 -7.25 20.08 -22.17
CA LEU A 545 -8.10 21.26 -22.08
C LEU A 545 -7.89 22.20 -23.27
N ARG A 546 -6.63 22.40 -23.68
CA ARG A 546 -6.25 23.20 -24.84
C ARG A 546 -6.78 22.58 -26.14
N SER A 547 -6.67 21.27 -26.32
CA SER A 547 -7.20 20.53 -27.46
C SER A 547 -8.71 20.73 -27.59
N ILE A 548 -9.45 20.55 -26.50
CA ILE A 548 -10.91 20.78 -26.44
C ILE A 548 -11.26 22.24 -26.76
N TYR A 549 -10.49 23.20 -26.24
CA TYR A 549 -10.71 24.62 -26.49
C TYR A 549 -10.50 25.00 -27.96
N LEU A 550 -9.46 24.47 -28.61
CA LEU A 550 -9.17 24.74 -30.02
C LEU A 550 -10.25 24.17 -30.95
N ILE A 551 -10.76 22.97 -30.66
CA ILE A 551 -11.86 22.36 -31.41
C ILE A 551 -13.12 23.24 -31.32
N GLN A 552 -13.48 23.70 -30.13
CA GLN A 552 -14.63 24.59 -29.95
C GLN A 552 -14.45 25.94 -30.65
N LYS A 553 -13.24 26.52 -30.58
CA LYS A 553 -12.94 27.80 -31.25
C LYS A 553 -13.19 27.69 -32.76
N LYS A 554 -12.77 26.57 -33.38
CA LYS A 554 -12.96 26.29 -34.81
C LYS A 554 -14.43 26.13 -35.21
N GLU A 555 -15.27 25.54 -34.34
CA GLU A 555 -16.71 25.42 -34.57
C GLU A 555 -17.49 26.73 -34.32
N SER A 556 -16.96 27.60 -33.45
CA SER A 556 -17.64 28.85 -33.05
C SER A 556 -17.41 30.04 -33.98
N THR A 557 -16.40 29.99 -34.87
CA THR A 557 -16.23 30.98 -35.94
C THR A 557 -17.38 30.84 -36.93
N PRO A 558 -18.38 31.74 -36.93
CA PRO A 558 -19.51 31.65 -37.83
C PRO A 558 -19.00 31.83 -39.26
N SER A 559 -19.52 31.03 -40.19
CA SER A 559 -19.50 31.39 -41.61
C SER A 559 -20.07 32.81 -41.74
N LYS A 560 -19.39 33.67 -42.51
CA LYS A 560 -19.75 35.10 -42.65
C LYS A 560 -21.17 35.33 -43.21
N ASP A 561 -21.86 34.29 -43.66
CA ASP A 561 -23.13 34.40 -44.39
C ASP A 561 -24.40 34.25 -43.52
N ASP A 562 -24.32 33.83 -42.24
CA ASP A 562 -25.52 33.47 -41.44
C ASP A 562 -25.83 34.40 -40.24
N ALA A 563 -25.24 35.59 -40.17
CA ALA A 563 -25.23 36.42 -38.95
C ALA A 563 -26.52 37.20 -38.62
N ALA A 564 -27.57 37.17 -39.45
CA ALA A 564 -28.66 38.16 -39.34
C ALA A 564 -29.94 37.72 -38.57
N GLU A 565 -30.30 36.44 -38.47
CA GLU A 565 -31.72 36.13 -38.20
C GLU A 565 -32.12 35.57 -36.81
N ASN A 566 -31.19 35.19 -35.92
CA ASN A 566 -31.55 34.27 -34.82
C ASN A 566 -31.36 34.78 -33.38
N LYS A 567 -31.75 36.04 -33.09
CA LYS A 567 -31.51 36.68 -31.77
C LYS A 567 -32.68 36.75 -30.76
N LYS A 568 -33.92 36.33 -31.07
CA LYS A 568 -35.08 36.69 -30.20
C LYS A 568 -35.84 35.58 -29.45
N ALA A 569 -35.63 34.28 -29.68
CA ALA A 569 -36.57 33.24 -29.20
C ALA A 569 -36.08 32.31 -28.05
N LYS A 570 -35.01 32.62 -27.32
CA LYS A 570 -34.19 31.58 -26.66
C LYS A 570 -33.91 31.75 -25.15
N ARG A 571 -34.89 32.21 -24.35
CA ARG A 571 -34.65 32.43 -22.89
C ARG A 571 -35.60 31.79 -21.87
N GLU A 572 -36.71 31.12 -22.22
CA GLU A 572 -37.74 30.82 -21.21
C GLU A 572 -38.00 29.36 -20.76
N LYS A 573 -37.30 28.33 -21.27
CA LYS A 573 -37.64 26.93 -20.88
C LYS A 573 -36.45 26.07 -20.43
N LEU A 574 -35.57 26.62 -19.58
CA LEU A 574 -34.42 25.89 -19.02
C LEU A 574 -34.65 25.23 -17.63
N PRO A 575 -35.43 25.76 -16.68
CA PRO A 575 -35.39 25.24 -15.31
C PRO A 575 -36.19 23.94 -15.08
N ILE A 576 -37.29 23.71 -15.82
CA ILE A 576 -38.20 22.57 -15.57
C ILE A 576 -37.60 21.21 -15.99
N LYS A 577 -36.61 21.20 -16.89
CA LYS A 577 -35.99 19.94 -17.38
C LYS A 577 -34.86 19.41 -16.49
N CYS A 578 -34.37 20.21 -15.55
CA CYS A 578 -33.36 19.74 -14.60
C CYS A 578 -33.98 18.85 -13.51
N LEU A 579 -35.25 19.10 -13.14
CA LEU A 579 -35.92 18.40 -12.03
C LEU A 579 -36.36 16.96 -12.38
N MET A 580 -36.73 16.69 -13.64
CA MET A 580 -37.12 15.33 -14.05
C MET A 580 -35.94 14.36 -14.22
N TYR A 581 -34.70 14.86 -14.29
CA TYR A 581 -33.52 13.99 -14.48
C TYR A 581 -33.06 13.30 -13.18
N CYS A 582 -33.45 13.81 -12.02
CA CYS A 582 -33.09 13.24 -10.72
C CYS A 582 -33.94 12.01 -10.31
N LYS A 583 -35.08 11.76 -10.96
CA LYS A 583 -36.03 10.72 -10.53
C LYS A 583 -35.78 9.31 -11.09
N SER A 584 -34.77 9.11 -11.96
CA SER A 584 -34.68 7.90 -12.83
C SER A 584 -33.45 6.98 -12.65
N TYR A 585 -32.59 7.14 -11.63
CA TYR A 585 -31.34 6.35 -11.57
C TYR A 585 -31.02 5.72 -10.21
N PRO A 586 -31.81 4.74 -9.76
CA PRO A 586 -31.49 3.95 -8.56
C PRO A 586 -30.15 3.21 -8.71
N SER A 587 -29.75 2.75 -9.91
CA SER A 587 -28.48 2.02 -10.09
C SER A 587 -27.22 2.87 -9.90
N ARG A 588 -27.28 4.17 -10.21
CA ARG A 588 -26.17 5.12 -9.96
C ARG A 588 -26.08 5.51 -8.49
N ILE A 589 -27.23 5.65 -7.83
CA ILE A 589 -27.30 5.87 -6.39
C ILE A 589 -26.79 4.61 -5.67
N ILE A 590 -27.15 3.40 -6.11
CA ILE A 590 -26.64 2.14 -5.56
C ILE A 590 -25.13 1.99 -5.80
N MET A 591 -24.58 2.36 -6.97
CA MET A 591 -23.13 2.37 -7.19
C MET A 591 -22.40 3.44 -6.37
N LEU A 592 -22.99 4.62 -6.21
CA LEU A 592 -22.42 5.68 -5.36
C LEU A 592 -22.46 5.25 -3.89
N ILE A 593 -23.58 4.69 -3.42
CA ILE A 593 -23.74 4.16 -2.06
C ILE A 593 -22.82 2.97 -1.85
N SER A 594 -22.65 2.06 -2.81
CA SER A 594 -21.74 0.91 -2.72
C SER A 594 -20.28 1.37 -2.73
N SER A 595 -19.90 2.32 -3.57
CA SER A 595 -18.56 2.90 -3.57
C SER A 595 -18.28 3.65 -2.27
N ILE A 596 -19.21 4.48 -1.80
CA ILE A 596 -19.10 5.19 -0.51
C ILE A 596 -19.08 4.19 0.64
N SER A 597 -19.88 3.12 0.60
CA SER A 597 -19.89 2.07 1.63
C SER A 597 -18.59 1.26 1.63
N CYS A 598 -18.01 0.94 0.47
CA CYS A 598 -16.67 0.32 0.40
C CYS A 598 -15.57 1.26 0.88
N THR A 599 -15.68 2.56 0.58
CA THR A 599 -14.72 3.56 1.07
C THR A 599 -14.86 3.76 2.57
N ILE A 600 -16.09 3.82 3.09
CA ILE A 600 -16.40 3.88 4.52
C ILE A 600 -15.92 2.60 5.18
N CYS A 601 -16.31 1.39 4.75
CA CYS A 601 -15.82 0.14 5.32
C CYS A 601 -14.30 0.04 5.27
N GLY A 602 -13.65 0.43 4.17
CA GLY A 602 -12.19 0.48 4.09
C GLY A 602 -11.57 1.47 5.08
N PHE A 603 -12.18 2.64 5.24
CA PHE A 603 -11.78 3.64 6.24
C PHE A 603 -12.08 3.14 7.67
N THR A 604 -13.20 2.44 7.90
CA THR A 604 -13.58 1.86 9.19
C THR A 604 -12.61 0.77 9.60
N PHE A 605 -12.25 -0.15 8.69
CA PHE A 605 -11.22 -1.17 8.92
C PHE A 605 -9.83 -0.55 9.11
N LEU A 606 -9.51 0.55 8.42
CA LEU A 606 -8.26 1.28 8.64
C LEU A 606 -8.28 1.97 10.02
N THR A 607 -9.37 2.64 10.39
CA THR A 607 -9.52 3.29 11.70
C THR A 607 -9.62 2.29 12.83
N GLU A 608 -10.19 1.12 12.61
CA GLU A 608 -10.27 0.03 13.57
C GLU A 608 -8.90 -0.67 13.68
N GLY A 609 -8.17 -0.85 12.57
CA GLY A 609 -6.78 -1.30 12.60
C GLY A 609 -5.86 -0.30 13.33
N ILE A 610 -6.08 1.00 13.14
CA ILE A 610 -5.39 2.06 13.88
C ILE A 610 -5.85 2.06 15.35
N ALA A 611 -7.15 1.95 15.63
CA ALA A 611 -7.69 1.94 16.99
C ALA A 611 -7.23 0.70 17.78
N LEU A 612 -7.16 -0.47 17.17
CA LEU A 612 -6.60 -1.70 17.76
C LEU A 612 -5.09 -1.60 17.97
N ALA A 613 -4.37 -0.88 17.10
CA ALA A 613 -2.97 -0.54 17.34
C ALA A 613 -2.81 0.46 18.51
N PHE A 614 -3.77 1.37 18.71
CA PHE A 614 -3.82 2.27 19.86
C PHE A 614 -4.30 1.57 21.14
N ASP A 615 -5.15 0.55 21.06
CA ASP A 615 -5.66 -0.18 22.23
C ASP A 615 -4.53 -0.95 22.94
N LYS A 616 -3.54 -1.46 22.18
CA LYS A 616 -2.29 -1.99 22.74
C LYS A 616 -1.40 -0.93 23.42
N VAL A 617 -1.53 0.34 23.05
CA VAL A 617 -0.77 1.46 23.67
C VAL A 617 -1.47 1.96 24.94
N PHE A 618 -2.77 1.68 25.11
CA PHE A 618 -3.56 2.03 26.28
C PHE A 618 -3.90 0.84 27.19
N ASP A 619 -3.25 -0.32 27.02
CA ASP A 619 -3.25 -1.39 28.03
C ASP A 619 -2.43 -0.95 29.25
N HIS A 620 -2.96 0.06 29.94
CA HIS A 620 -2.64 0.36 31.31
C HIS A 620 -3.13 -0.82 32.14
N ARG A 621 -2.22 -1.74 32.44
CA ARG A 621 -2.28 -2.44 33.73
C ARG A 621 -2.38 -1.37 34.82
N ILE A 622 -3.56 -1.28 35.44
CA ILE A 622 -3.74 -0.72 36.78
C ILE A 622 -3.19 -1.73 37.79
#